data_AF-A0A1J5KWZ4-F1
#
_entry.id   AF-A0A1J5KWZ4-F1
#
_cell.length_a   1.000
_cell.length_b   1.000
_cell.length_c   1.000
_cell.angle_alpha   90.00
_cell.angle_beta   90.00
_cell.angle_gamma   90.00
#
_symmetry.space_group_name_H-M   'P 1'
#
loop_
_entity.id
_entity.type
_entity.pdbx_description
1 polymer ?
#
loop_
_entity_poly.entity_id
_entity_poly.type
_entity_poly.pdbx_seq_one_letter_code
_entity_poly.pdbx_strand_id
1 'polypeptide(L)'
;MKKSSKENLQLGAIIGGILGLIINGSQQLDNKNPQQKFDYQSFVLAGTIGAIIGLTSASVLNLIMSIFSTRKEIIDEADEISYLVSAIGSYTPDEIDKEVLIKGRKVKSALKNKFAKDILGNVSYQGSVKQGTAISGLSDLDIRIQFKKTSFPSESKMYNTVYNFFKYHFKDSELKDVRKQKVSIGLIYKIDEHEEIIDVVPALRTDFVRGKNDYTLFKNPELCEGSWKLKMNPKKQEEFGTFQKDKIDIIKLLKLLKTEVQLPIKSILLKEFTKKAFEKNSFIPNGLNERLLMTLEFIRDNIETINIKAPDNVRISLTDNLTSKERKSIKVKIDRVICDLLDDRRNFTEYFPERV
;
A
#
# COMPACT_ATOMS: atom_id res chain seq x y z
N MET A 1 -28.67 -15.89 6.58
CA MET A 1 -27.95 -16.08 5.29
C MET A 1 -26.78 -15.11 5.22
N LYS A 2 -25.53 -15.58 5.29
CA LYS A 2 -24.34 -14.74 5.11
C LYS A 2 -24.16 -14.46 3.61
N LYS A 3 -24.36 -13.21 3.17
CA LYS A 3 -23.97 -12.78 1.81
C LYS A 3 -22.50 -13.12 1.58
N SER A 4 -22.16 -13.60 0.39
CA SER A 4 -20.80 -14.07 0.13
C SER A 4 -19.81 -12.90 0.17
N SER A 5 -18.59 -13.13 0.66
CA SER A 5 -17.52 -12.11 0.72
C SER A 5 -17.32 -11.39 -0.64
N LYS A 6 -17.59 -12.08 -1.75
CA LYS A 6 -17.53 -11.56 -3.12
C LYS A 6 -18.64 -10.55 -3.43
N GLU A 7 -19.85 -10.75 -2.91
CA GLU A 7 -20.99 -9.85 -3.10
C GLU A 7 -20.80 -8.54 -2.32
N ASN A 8 -20.25 -8.62 -1.10
CA ASN A 8 -19.92 -7.43 -0.31
C ASN A 8 -18.78 -6.61 -0.93
N LEU A 9 -17.80 -7.28 -1.55
CA LEU A 9 -16.73 -6.63 -2.30
C LEU A 9 -17.27 -5.91 -3.54
N GLN A 10 -18.13 -6.57 -4.30
CA GLN A 10 -18.76 -5.99 -5.50
C GLN A 10 -19.64 -4.79 -5.13
N LEU A 11 -20.43 -4.91 -4.05
CA LEU A 11 -21.28 -3.83 -3.57
C LEU A 11 -20.45 -2.63 -3.12
N GLY A 12 -19.37 -2.85 -2.37
CA GLY A 12 -18.45 -1.79 -1.98
C GLY A 12 -17.88 -1.04 -3.17
N ALA A 13 -17.37 -1.76 -4.19
CA ALA A 13 -16.83 -1.15 -5.40
C ALA A 13 -17.88 -0.31 -6.15
N ILE A 14 -19.12 -0.79 -6.22
CA ILE A 14 -20.20 -0.04 -6.88
C ILE A 14 -20.49 1.26 -6.13
N ILE A 15 -20.63 1.20 -4.80
CA ILE A 15 -20.99 2.38 -4.00
C ILE A 15 -19.85 3.39 -3.99
N GLY A 16 -18.60 2.96 -3.76
CA GLY A 16 -17.47 3.87 -3.82
C GLY A 16 -17.31 4.50 -5.21
N GLY A 17 -17.60 3.75 -6.27
CA GLY A 17 -17.55 4.31 -7.62
C GLY A 17 -18.58 5.41 -7.83
N ILE A 18 -19.80 5.20 -7.36
CA ILE A 18 -20.86 6.21 -7.39
C ILE A 18 -20.45 7.46 -6.59
N LEU A 19 -19.86 7.30 -5.41
CA LEU A 19 -19.40 8.44 -4.60
C LEU A 19 -18.27 9.21 -5.26
N GLY A 20 -17.30 8.51 -5.86
CA GLY A 20 -16.22 9.14 -6.61
C GLY A 20 -16.76 9.98 -7.77
N LEU A 21 -17.80 9.50 -8.46
CA LEU A 21 -18.49 10.27 -9.49
C LEU A 21 -19.19 11.50 -8.90
N ILE A 22 -19.95 11.34 -7.81
CA ILE A 22 -20.71 12.45 -7.20
C ILE A 22 -19.78 13.57 -6.71
N ILE A 23 -18.70 13.22 -6.00
CA ILE A 23 -17.74 14.20 -5.46
C ILE A 23 -17.08 14.97 -6.60
N ASN A 24 -16.58 14.26 -7.61
CA ASN A 24 -15.90 14.90 -8.73
C ASN A 24 -16.87 15.74 -9.58
N GLY A 25 -18.09 15.24 -9.81
CA GLY A 25 -19.13 16.00 -10.51
C GLY A 25 -19.47 17.30 -9.78
N SER A 26 -19.59 17.26 -8.45
CA SER A 26 -19.88 18.45 -7.63
C SER A 26 -18.72 19.46 -7.67
N GLN A 27 -17.47 18.99 -7.53
CA GLN A 27 -16.28 19.86 -7.61
C GLN A 27 -16.13 20.55 -8.97
N GLN A 28 -16.49 19.87 -10.06
CA GLN A 28 -16.46 20.48 -11.39
C GLN A 28 -17.57 21.51 -11.61
N LEU A 29 -18.72 21.33 -10.93
CA LEU A 29 -19.86 22.24 -11.00
C LEU A 29 -19.70 23.47 -10.09
N ASP A 30 -19.06 23.31 -8.93
CA ASP A 30 -18.78 24.41 -7.97
C ASP A 30 -17.62 25.31 -8.40
N ASN A 31 -16.91 24.95 -9.48
CA ASN A 31 -15.78 25.74 -9.95
C ASN A 31 -16.27 27.04 -10.61
N LYS A 32 -15.85 28.18 -10.04
CA LYS A 32 -16.34 29.53 -10.40
C LYS A 32 -15.90 30.05 -11.77
N ASN A 33 -15.28 29.20 -12.61
CA ASN A 33 -14.83 29.59 -13.93
C ASN A 33 -15.88 29.24 -15.01
N PRO A 34 -16.66 30.22 -15.50
CA PRO A 34 -17.78 29.97 -16.42
C PRO A 34 -17.37 29.45 -17.80
N GLN A 35 -16.07 29.42 -18.13
CA GLN A 35 -15.57 28.86 -19.40
C GLN A 35 -15.06 27.42 -19.28
N GLN A 36 -14.97 26.87 -18.07
CA GLN A 36 -14.45 25.52 -17.88
C GLN A 36 -15.49 24.48 -18.31
N LYS A 37 -15.13 23.68 -19.32
CA LYS A 37 -15.96 22.56 -19.78
C LYS A 37 -15.82 21.39 -18.81
N PHE A 38 -16.92 20.66 -18.63
CA PHE A 38 -16.95 19.44 -17.82
C PHE A 38 -15.96 18.40 -18.38
N ASP A 39 -15.03 17.96 -17.53
CA ASP A 39 -14.02 16.96 -17.83
C ASP A 39 -14.57 15.56 -17.53
N TYR A 40 -15.07 14.92 -18.60
CA TYR A 40 -15.57 13.56 -18.57
C TYR A 40 -14.48 12.52 -18.29
N GLN A 41 -13.21 12.79 -18.61
CA GLN A 41 -12.12 11.85 -18.33
C GLN A 41 -11.83 11.81 -16.83
N SER A 42 -11.73 12.97 -16.20
CA SER A 42 -11.61 13.10 -14.74
C SER A 42 -12.80 12.51 -14.01
N PHE A 43 -14.01 12.70 -14.54
CA PHE A 43 -15.23 12.10 -13.99
C PHE A 43 -15.18 10.58 -13.99
N VAL A 44 -14.93 9.95 -15.14
CA VAL A 44 -14.82 8.47 -15.24
C VAL A 44 -13.67 7.93 -14.39
N LEU A 45 -12.55 8.66 -14.32
CA LEU A 45 -11.41 8.29 -13.49
C LEU A 45 -11.77 8.30 -12.00
N ALA A 46 -12.46 9.36 -11.53
CA ALA A 46 -12.92 9.49 -10.16
C ALA A 46 -13.90 8.38 -9.79
N GLY A 47 -14.82 7.99 -10.68
CA GLY A 47 -15.67 6.82 -10.45
C GLY A 47 -14.89 5.51 -10.38
N THR A 48 -13.80 5.38 -11.14
CA THR A 48 -12.95 4.18 -11.09
C THR A 48 -12.13 4.13 -9.80
N ILE A 49 -11.59 5.27 -9.35
CA ILE A 49 -10.85 5.40 -8.10
C ILE A 49 -11.79 5.18 -6.92
N GLY A 50 -12.95 5.83 -6.95
CA GLY A 50 -14.04 5.62 -6.03
C GLY A 50 -14.39 4.14 -5.95
N ALA A 51 -14.44 3.41 -7.06
CA ALA A 51 -14.73 1.97 -7.03
C ALA A 51 -13.60 1.14 -6.42
N ILE A 52 -12.35 1.55 -6.59
CA ILE A 52 -11.19 0.92 -5.93
C ILE A 52 -11.22 1.19 -4.42
N ILE A 53 -11.58 2.41 -4.01
CA ILE A 53 -11.74 2.81 -2.61
C ILE A 53 -12.98 2.16 -2.00
N GLY A 54 -14.07 2.02 -2.75
CA GLY A 54 -15.32 1.39 -2.31
C GLY A 54 -15.15 -0.07 -1.92
N LEU A 55 -14.12 -0.74 -2.44
CA LEU A 55 -13.71 -2.06 -1.96
C LEU A 55 -13.35 -2.05 -0.45
N THR A 56 -13.08 -0.88 0.15
CA THR A 56 -12.81 -0.66 1.58
C THR A 56 -14.06 -0.32 2.40
N SER A 57 -15.12 -1.14 2.29
CA SER A 57 -16.27 -1.27 3.22
C SER A 57 -17.20 -0.08 3.53
N ALA A 58 -18.46 -0.41 3.87
CA ALA A 58 -19.55 0.51 4.20
C ALA A 58 -19.34 1.40 5.45
N SER A 59 -18.41 1.05 6.34
CA SER A 59 -18.13 1.78 7.57
C SER A 59 -17.41 3.12 7.31
N VAL A 60 -16.45 3.12 6.37
CA VAL A 60 -15.78 4.33 5.87
C VAL A 60 -16.77 5.28 5.21
N LEU A 61 -17.82 4.72 4.63
CA LEU A 61 -18.88 5.42 3.91
C LEU A 61 -19.85 6.13 4.86
N ASN A 62 -20.25 5.48 5.95
CA ASN A 62 -21.02 6.11 7.04
C ASN A 62 -20.20 7.21 7.76
N LEU A 63 -18.89 7.06 7.80
CA LEU A 63 -17.98 8.02 8.42
C LEU A 63 -17.74 9.26 7.55
N ILE A 64 -17.63 9.11 6.22
CA ILE A 64 -17.63 10.26 5.30
C ILE A 64 -18.93 11.07 5.43
N MET A 65 -20.06 10.40 5.66
CA MET A 65 -21.35 11.07 5.91
C MET A 65 -21.39 11.78 7.28
N SER A 66 -20.71 11.27 8.31
CA SER A 66 -20.66 11.91 9.63
C SER A 66 -19.65 13.06 9.73
N ILE A 67 -18.63 13.10 8.88
CA ILE A 67 -17.67 14.22 8.79
C ILE A 67 -18.35 15.52 8.33
N PHE A 68 -19.47 15.42 7.58
CA PHE A 68 -20.29 16.58 7.22
C PHE A 68 -21.20 17.07 8.36
N SER A 69 -21.27 16.36 9.49
CA SER A 69 -22.03 16.79 10.67
C SER A 69 -21.09 17.17 11.83
N THR A 70 -20.78 18.47 11.86
CA THR A 70 -20.39 19.30 13.02
C THR A 70 -19.02 19.11 13.71
N ARG A 71 -18.23 20.20 13.73
CA ARG A 71 -17.09 20.47 14.64
C ARG A 71 -17.59 21.01 15.99
N LYS A 72 -17.01 20.57 17.11
CA LYS A 72 -16.02 21.27 17.99
C LYS A 72 -15.99 20.69 19.42
N GLU A 73 -14.78 20.57 19.97
CA GLU A 73 -14.32 20.55 21.39
C GLU A 73 -14.30 19.26 22.26
N ILE A 74 -13.11 19.06 22.88
CA ILE A 74 -12.61 18.09 23.90
C ILE A 74 -12.59 16.61 23.46
N ILE A 75 -11.38 16.13 23.13
CA ILE A 75 -11.13 14.74 22.73
C ILE A 75 -11.43 13.78 23.89
N ASP A 76 -12.60 13.16 23.88
CA ASP A 76 -12.88 11.92 24.61
C ASP A 76 -12.37 10.69 23.82
N GLU A 77 -12.61 9.48 24.32
CA GLU A 77 -12.18 8.24 23.64
C GLU A 77 -12.82 8.06 22.24
N ALA A 78 -14.05 8.55 22.04
CA ALA A 78 -14.71 8.52 20.73
C ALA A 78 -14.10 9.55 19.77
N ASP A 79 -13.63 10.68 20.28
CA ASP A 79 -12.92 11.69 19.50
C ASP A 79 -11.50 11.25 19.09
N GLU A 80 -10.78 10.46 19.90
CA GLU A 80 -9.48 9.88 19.48
C GLU A 80 -9.65 8.95 18.29
N ILE A 81 -10.65 8.08 18.37
CA ILE A 81 -11.01 7.18 17.28
C ILE A 81 -11.40 8.00 16.06
N SER A 82 -12.24 9.02 16.23
CA SER A 82 -12.67 9.91 15.14
C SER A 82 -11.48 10.64 14.50
N TYR A 83 -10.56 11.15 15.33
CA TYR A 83 -9.35 11.83 14.88
C TYR A 83 -8.43 10.90 14.10
N LEU A 84 -8.10 9.71 14.62
CA LEU A 84 -7.22 8.76 13.93
C LEU A 84 -7.82 8.30 12.60
N VAL A 85 -9.13 8.10 12.55
CA VAL A 85 -9.80 7.75 11.29
C VAL A 85 -9.77 8.95 10.32
N SER A 86 -9.98 10.18 10.81
CA SER A 86 -9.87 11.41 10.02
C SER A 86 -8.45 11.61 9.48
N ALA A 87 -7.43 11.41 10.31
CA ALA A 87 -6.02 11.43 9.92
C ALA A 87 -5.77 10.47 8.77
N ILE A 88 -6.15 9.19 8.87
CA ILE A 88 -6.04 8.24 7.74
C ILE A 88 -6.84 8.70 6.52
N GLY A 89 -8.06 9.22 6.73
CA GLY A 89 -8.97 9.69 5.69
C GLY A 89 -8.47 10.93 4.94
N SER A 90 -7.65 11.76 5.57
CA SER A 90 -7.06 12.95 4.96
C SER A 90 -6.00 12.61 3.89
N TYR A 91 -5.36 11.44 3.98
CA TYR A 91 -4.40 10.96 2.98
C TYR A 91 -5.07 10.18 1.83
N THR A 92 -6.20 10.68 1.34
CA THR A 92 -6.80 10.17 0.10
C THR A 92 -5.92 10.51 -1.11
N PRO A 93 -5.98 9.72 -2.21
CA PRO A 93 -5.16 9.98 -3.40
C PRO A 93 -5.32 11.42 -3.90
N ASP A 94 -4.21 12.16 -3.92
CA ASP A 94 -4.14 13.51 -4.48
C ASP A 94 -4.01 13.48 -6.01
N GLU A 95 -3.88 14.64 -6.66
CA GLU A 95 -3.76 14.70 -8.13
C GLU A 95 -2.51 13.97 -8.65
N ILE A 96 -1.40 14.00 -7.91
CA ILE A 96 -0.17 13.30 -8.28
C ILE A 96 -0.42 11.79 -8.22
N ASP A 97 -1.04 11.29 -7.14
CA ASP A 97 -1.38 9.86 -7.03
C ASP A 97 -2.33 9.40 -8.16
N LYS A 98 -3.29 10.25 -8.53
CA LYS A 98 -4.22 9.97 -9.64
C LYS A 98 -3.46 9.82 -10.95
N GLU A 99 -2.55 10.74 -11.26
CA GLU A 99 -1.69 10.67 -12.44
C GLU A 99 -0.78 9.43 -12.41
N VAL A 100 -0.16 9.13 -11.27
CA VAL A 100 0.63 7.90 -11.07
C VAL A 100 -0.20 6.65 -11.37
N LEU A 101 -1.47 6.61 -10.93
CA LEU A 101 -2.38 5.50 -11.25
C LEU A 101 -2.72 5.42 -12.74
N ILE A 102 -2.91 6.56 -13.43
CA ILE A 102 -3.13 6.61 -14.90
C ILE A 102 -1.89 6.06 -15.62
N LYS A 103 -0.69 6.52 -15.27
CA LYS A 103 0.58 6.00 -15.79
C LYS A 103 0.71 4.51 -15.51
N GLY A 104 0.37 4.06 -14.31
CA GLY A 104 0.34 2.65 -13.95
C GLY A 104 -0.59 1.80 -14.83
N ARG A 105 -1.76 2.34 -15.24
CA ARG A 105 -2.66 1.67 -16.20
C ARG A 105 -2.01 1.56 -17.58
N LYS A 106 -1.36 2.62 -18.07
CA LYS A 106 -0.61 2.60 -19.34
C LYS A 106 0.49 1.53 -19.31
N VAL A 107 1.27 1.48 -18.23
CA VAL A 107 2.33 0.48 -17.99
C VAL A 107 1.75 -0.94 -18.02
N LYS A 108 0.64 -1.20 -17.31
CA LYS A 108 -0.02 -2.52 -17.30
C LYS A 108 -0.49 -2.93 -18.69
N SER A 109 -1.12 -2.02 -19.43
CA SER A 109 -1.59 -2.28 -20.80
C SER A 109 -0.42 -2.57 -21.74
N ALA A 110 0.66 -1.79 -21.67
CA ALA A 110 1.85 -2.00 -22.48
C ALA A 110 2.53 -3.35 -22.21
N LEU A 111 2.67 -3.70 -20.93
CA LEU A 111 3.18 -5.02 -20.50
C LEU A 111 2.29 -6.16 -20.99
N LYS A 112 0.97 -6.04 -20.84
CA LYS A 112 0.01 -7.04 -21.30
C LYS A 112 0.12 -7.24 -22.81
N ASN A 113 0.18 -6.16 -23.57
CA ASN A 113 0.27 -6.22 -25.03
C ASN A 113 1.60 -6.83 -25.48
N LYS A 114 2.72 -6.41 -24.87
CA LYS A 114 4.06 -6.90 -25.23
C LYS A 114 4.24 -8.39 -24.93
N PHE A 115 3.73 -8.84 -23.78
CA PHE A 115 4.02 -10.16 -23.23
C PHE A 115 2.79 -11.08 -23.15
N ALA A 116 1.74 -10.81 -23.93
CA ALA A 116 0.45 -11.52 -23.85
C ALA A 116 0.59 -13.04 -23.90
N LYS A 117 1.51 -13.56 -24.73
CA LYS A 117 1.75 -15.00 -24.91
C LYS A 117 2.59 -15.61 -23.78
N ASP A 118 3.30 -14.78 -23.02
CA ASP A 118 4.28 -15.20 -22.00
C ASP A 118 3.72 -15.13 -20.57
N ILE A 119 2.66 -14.37 -20.35
CA ILE A 119 2.14 -14.14 -19.01
C ILE A 119 1.03 -15.12 -18.61
N LEU A 120 0.83 -15.24 -17.30
CA LEU A 120 -0.30 -15.90 -16.68
C LEU A 120 -1.34 -14.84 -16.29
N GLY A 121 -2.50 -14.86 -16.94
CA GLY A 121 -3.59 -13.93 -16.63
C GLY A 121 -3.25 -12.48 -16.97
N ASN A 122 -3.68 -11.55 -16.11
CA ASN A 122 -3.49 -10.12 -16.31
C ASN A 122 -2.32 -9.59 -15.47
N VAL A 123 -1.73 -8.49 -15.94
CA VAL A 123 -0.79 -7.67 -15.14
C VAL A 123 -1.57 -7.03 -13.98
N SER A 124 -1.03 -7.10 -12.77
CA SER A 124 -1.73 -6.73 -11.53
C SER A 124 -0.94 -5.71 -10.71
N TYR A 125 -1.63 -4.89 -9.93
CA TYR A 125 -0.96 -4.12 -8.88
C TYR A 125 -0.49 -5.07 -7.76
N GLN A 126 0.57 -4.70 -7.07
CA GLN A 126 1.12 -5.39 -5.90
C GLN A 126 1.26 -4.42 -4.72
N GLY A 127 1.83 -4.88 -3.62
CA GLY A 127 2.29 -4.03 -2.54
C GLY A 127 1.15 -3.43 -1.75
N SER A 128 1.40 -2.22 -1.26
CA SER A 128 0.49 -1.47 -0.39
C SER A 128 -0.86 -1.20 -1.07
N VAL A 129 -0.86 -0.87 -2.37
CA VAL A 129 -2.09 -0.63 -3.16
C VAL A 129 -2.95 -1.88 -3.21
N LYS A 130 -2.35 -3.04 -3.53
CA LYS A 130 -3.08 -4.31 -3.58
C LYS A 130 -3.58 -4.75 -2.20
N GLN A 131 -2.85 -4.42 -1.14
CA GLN A 131 -3.16 -4.76 0.24
C GLN A 131 -4.13 -3.77 0.91
N GLY A 132 -4.46 -2.65 0.27
CA GLY A 132 -5.28 -1.59 0.85
C GLY A 132 -4.59 -0.77 1.94
N THR A 133 -3.26 -0.89 2.07
CA THR A 133 -2.44 -0.17 3.07
C THR A 133 -1.70 1.02 2.45
N ALA A 134 -1.95 1.37 1.18
CA ALA A 134 -1.39 2.56 0.56
C ALA A 134 -1.89 3.83 1.24
N ILE A 135 -1.01 4.81 1.33
CA ILE A 135 -1.26 6.16 1.83
C ILE A 135 -0.67 7.12 0.79
N SER A 136 -1.46 8.12 0.40
CA SER A 136 -1.06 9.19 -0.51
C SER A 136 0.27 9.82 -0.09
N GLY A 137 1.18 10.04 -1.04
CA GLY A 137 2.50 10.62 -0.80
C GLY A 137 3.50 9.75 0.00
N LEU A 138 3.08 8.60 0.53
CA LEU A 138 3.93 7.71 1.35
C LEU A 138 4.07 6.29 0.80
N SER A 139 3.45 5.99 -0.35
CA SER A 139 3.40 4.65 -0.91
C SER A 139 3.71 4.64 -2.39
N ASP A 140 4.74 3.91 -2.77
CA ASP A 140 5.07 3.66 -4.18
C ASP A 140 4.00 2.79 -4.87
N LEU A 141 3.91 2.91 -6.20
CA LEU A 141 3.03 2.07 -7.01
C LEU A 141 3.77 0.84 -7.54
N ASP A 142 3.48 -0.32 -6.96
CA ASP A 142 4.01 -1.61 -7.43
C ASP A 142 3.11 -2.26 -8.50
N ILE A 143 3.71 -2.70 -9.60
CA ILE A 143 3.06 -3.48 -10.67
C ILE A 143 3.77 -4.82 -10.83
N ARG A 144 3.03 -5.92 -10.69
CA ARG A 144 3.53 -7.27 -10.93
C ARG A 144 3.10 -7.80 -12.28
N ILE A 145 4.08 -8.33 -13.02
CA ILE A 145 3.88 -9.16 -14.19
C ILE A 145 4.31 -10.61 -13.90
N GLN A 146 3.40 -11.55 -14.12
CA GLN A 146 3.59 -12.98 -13.81
C GLN A 146 3.81 -13.77 -15.08
N PHE A 147 5.03 -14.26 -15.28
CA PHE A 147 5.42 -15.06 -16.44
C PHE A 147 5.23 -16.55 -16.20
N LYS A 148 4.89 -17.27 -17.28
CA LYS A 148 4.85 -18.75 -17.27
C LYS A 148 6.25 -19.29 -17.00
N LYS A 149 6.33 -20.48 -16.40
CA LYS A 149 7.61 -21.15 -16.10
C LYS A 149 8.53 -21.28 -17.33
N THR A 150 7.94 -21.42 -18.52
CA THR A 150 8.63 -21.62 -19.81
C THR A 150 8.90 -20.35 -20.60
N SER A 151 8.41 -19.19 -20.15
CA SER A 151 8.53 -17.95 -20.92
C SER A 151 9.95 -17.41 -20.99
N PHE A 152 10.80 -17.77 -20.03
CA PHE A 152 12.19 -17.37 -20.03
C PHE A 152 13.09 -18.53 -19.58
N PRO A 153 14.31 -18.63 -20.13
CA PRO A 153 15.29 -19.62 -19.70
C PRO A 153 15.85 -19.32 -18.30
N SER A 154 15.83 -18.05 -17.87
CA SER A 154 16.31 -17.64 -16.55
C SER A 154 15.61 -16.37 -16.05
N GLU A 155 15.64 -16.16 -14.73
CA GLU A 155 15.09 -14.98 -14.08
C GLU A 155 15.85 -13.70 -14.49
N SER A 156 17.17 -13.79 -14.70
CA SER A 156 17.98 -12.68 -15.23
C SER A 156 17.55 -12.29 -16.65
N LYS A 157 17.30 -13.27 -17.53
CA LYS A 157 16.81 -13.00 -18.88
C LYS A 157 15.43 -12.36 -18.87
N MET A 158 14.52 -12.85 -18.02
CA MET A 158 13.21 -12.22 -17.78
C MET A 158 13.37 -10.76 -17.36
N TYR A 159 14.13 -10.51 -16.30
CA TYR A 159 14.34 -9.18 -15.73
C TYR A 159 14.91 -8.21 -16.76
N ASN A 160 16.00 -8.59 -17.43
CA ASN A 160 16.63 -7.74 -18.44
C ASN A 160 15.74 -7.54 -19.68
N THR A 161 14.90 -8.50 -20.03
CA THR A 161 13.95 -8.34 -21.16
C THR A 161 12.87 -7.31 -20.83
N VAL A 162 12.32 -7.34 -19.61
CA VAL A 162 11.34 -6.33 -19.17
C VAL A 162 12.01 -4.96 -19.05
N TYR A 163 13.23 -4.90 -18.51
CA TYR A 163 14.01 -3.65 -18.43
C TYR A 163 14.24 -3.04 -19.82
N ASN A 164 14.73 -3.84 -20.77
CA ASN A 164 14.99 -3.39 -22.14
C ASN A 164 13.71 -2.97 -22.86
N PHE A 165 12.57 -3.62 -22.59
CA PHE A 165 11.29 -3.18 -23.11
C PHE A 165 10.98 -1.74 -22.68
N PHE A 166 11.08 -1.43 -21.39
CA PHE A 166 10.84 -0.07 -20.92
C PHE A 166 11.89 0.92 -21.40
N LYS A 167 13.18 0.56 -21.35
CA LYS A 167 14.27 1.47 -21.71
C LYS A 167 14.25 1.87 -23.19
N TYR A 168 13.90 0.95 -24.08
CA TYR A 168 14.09 1.16 -25.53
C TYR A 168 12.78 1.22 -26.33
N HIS A 169 11.71 0.57 -25.87
CA HIS A 169 10.50 0.37 -26.68
C HIS A 169 9.23 1.02 -26.10
N PHE A 170 9.15 1.24 -24.79
CA PHE A 170 8.04 1.95 -24.19
C PHE A 170 8.24 3.46 -24.29
N LYS A 171 7.25 4.18 -24.82
CA LYS A 171 7.29 5.62 -25.02
C LYS A 171 6.16 6.28 -24.25
N ASP A 172 6.50 7.16 -23.33
CA ASP A 172 5.60 8.08 -22.65
C ASP A 172 6.40 9.39 -22.45
N SER A 173 5.80 10.53 -22.75
CA SER A 173 6.48 11.83 -22.75
C SER A 173 6.96 12.26 -21.36
N GLU A 174 6.33 11.74 -20.31
CA GLU A 174 6.66 12.09 -18.92
C GLU A 174 7.55 11.04 -18.25
N LEU A 175 7.87 9.94 -18.94
CA LEU A 175 8.84 8.96 -18.46
C LEU A 175 10.25 9.52 -18.67
N LYS A 176 10.87 9.95 -17.57
CA LYS A 176 12.20 10.54 -17.56
C LYS A 176 13.30 9.50 -17.70
N ASP A 177 13.21 8.41 -16.93
CA ASP A 177 14.23 7.35 -16.95
C ASP A 177 13.68 5.99 -16.50
N VAL A 178 14.46 4.95 -16.80
CA VAL A 178 14.20 3.56 -16.42
C VAL A 178 15.45 3.03 -15.75
N ARG A 179 15.33 2.60 -14.49
CA ARG A 179 16.45 2.08 -13.69
C ARG A 179 16.24 0.65 -13.25
N LYS A 180 17.36 -0.08 -13.08
CA LYS A 180 17.36 -1.38 -12.42
C LYS A 180 17.35 -1.18 -10.90
N GLN A 181 16.50 -1.91 -10.19
CA GLN A 181 16.50 -2.01 -8.73
C GLN A 181 16.80 -3.45 -8.30
N LYS A 182 16.87 -3.67 -6.98
CA LYS A 182 17.23 -4.96 -6.39
C LYS A 182 16.35 -6.12 -6.90
N VAL A 183 15.04 -5.91 -7.05
CA VAL A 183 14.08 -6.95 -7.49
C VAL A 183 13.04 -6.45 -8.49
N SER A 184 13.07 -5.17 -8.82
CA SER A 184 12.11 -4.44 -9.64
C SER A 184 12.82 -3.58 -10.68
N ILE A 185 12.05 -3.03 -11.61
CA ILE A 185 12.47 -2.02 -12.58
C ILE A 185 11.70 -0.75 -12.24
N GLY A 186 12.42 0.31 -11.89
CA GLY A 186 11.84 1.58 -11.51
C GLY A 186 11.62 2.45 -12.75
N LEU A 187 10.37 2.83 -13.00
CA LEU A 187 9.98 3.78 -14.04
C LEU A 187 9.82 5.15 -13.39
N ILE A 188 10.72 6.07 -13.70
CA ILE A 188 10.77 7.40 -13.09
C ILE A 188 9.98 8.36 -13.98
N TYR A 189 8.85 8.82 -13.48
CA TYR A 189 8.01 9.83 -14.12
C TYR A 189 8.27 11.20 -13.52
N LYS A 190 8.20 12.24 -14.34
CA LYS A 190 8.13 13.63 -13.88
C LYS A 190 6.69 14.11 -14.07
N ILE A 191 5.95 14.30 -12.96
CA ILE A 191 4.54 14.71 -12.93
C ILE A 191 4.47 16.00 -12.13
N ASP A 192 4.07 17.12 -12.75
CA ASP A 192 3.93 18.43 -12.09
C ASP A 192 5.09 18.77 -11.14
N GLU A 193 6.32 18.68 -11.67
CA GLU A 193 7.60 18.92 -10.96
C GLU A 193 8.03 17.86 -9.93
N HIS A 194 7.18 16.88 -9.62
CA HIS A 194 7.49 15.78 -8.72
C HIS A 194 8.08 14.59 -9.48
N GLU A 195 9.06 13.92 -8.88
CA GLU A 195 9.60 12.65 -9.39
C GLU A 195 8.90 11.48 -8.73
N GLU A 196 8.09 10.77 -9.51
CA GLU A 196 7.31 9.62 -9.04
C GLU A 196 7.84 8.32 -9.64
N ILE A 197 7.81 7.25 -8.84
CA ILE A 197 8.39 5.97 -9.25
C ILE A 197 7.33 4.88 -9.27
N ILE A 198 7.19 4.25 -10.43
CA ILE A 198 6.38 3.05 -10.60
C ILE A 198 7.30 1.85 -10.69
N ASP A 199 7.19 0.93 -9.73
CA ASP A 199 8.03 -0.25 -9.65
C ASP A 199 7.38 -1.43 -10.37
N VAL A 200 8.03 -1.92 -11.42
CA VAL A 200 7.60 -3.14 -12.12
C VAL A 200 8.37 -4.34 -11.58
N VAL A 201 7.67 -5.36 -11.10
CA VAL A 201 8.22 -6.60 -10.52
C VAL A 201 7.97 -7.77 -11.48
N PRO A 202 8.98 -8.19 -12.27
CA PRO A 202 8.88 -9.38 -13.10
C PRO A 202 9.01 -10.65 -12.25
N ALA A 203 8.03 -11.52 -12.33
CA ALA A 203 7.97 -12.75 -11.52
C ALA A 203 7.84 -13.99 -12.42
N LEU A 204 8.79 -14.91 -12.32
CA LEU A 204 8.79 -16.17 -13.08
C LEU A 204 8.19 -17.28 -12.24
N ARG A 205 7.15 -17.97 -12.71
CA ARG A 205 6.56 -19.07 -11.95
C ARG A 205 7.57 -20.20 -11.70
N THR A 206 7.51 -20.83 -10.53
CA THR A 206 8.47 -21.89 -10.14
C THR A 206 8.13 -23.27 -10.69
N ASP A 207 6.84 -23.59 -10.86
CA ASP A 207 6.36 -24.89 -11.33
C ASP A 207 5.11 -24.79 -12.22
N PHE A 208 4.67 -25.93 -12.75
CA PHE A 208 3.47 -26.02 -13.60
C PHE A 208 2.18 -26.31 -12.81
N VAL A 209 2.25 -26.41 -11.48
CA VAL A 209 1.13 -26.93 -10.66
C VAL A 209 0.02 -25.90 -10.57
N ARG A 210 -1.14 -26.21 -11.17
CA ARG A 210 -2.32 -25.33 -11.18
C ARG A 210 -2.71 -24.94 -9.74
N GLY A 211 -3.01 -23.66 -9.53
CA GLY A 211 -3.41 -23.13 -8.22
C GLY A 211 -2.27 -22.73 -7.29
N LYS A 212 -1.02 -23.16 -7.56
CA LYS A 212 0.14 -22.61 -6.85
C LYS A 212 0.47 -21.20 -7.34
N ASN A 213 0.99 -20.40 -6.41
CA ASN A 213 1.32 -18.98 -6.59
C ASN A 213 2.76 -18.69 -6.19
N ASP A 214 3.65 -19.66 -6.38
CA ASP A 214 5.08 -19.51 -6.09
C ASP A 214 5.82 -19.01 -7.34
N TYR A 215 6.58 -17.95 -7.14
CA TYR A 215 7.36 -17.28 -8.16
C TYR A 215 8.81 -17.09 -7.68
N THR A 216 9.71 -16.96 -8.64
CA THR A 216 11.07 -16.49 -8.42
C THR A 216 11.24 -15.13 -9.07
N LEU A 217 11.77 -14.19 -8.31
CA LEU A 217 12.24 -12.89 -8.77
C LEU A 217 13.75 -12.98 -9.03
N PHE A 218 14.22 -12.21 -10.01
CA PHE A 218 15.65 -11.94 -10.11
C PHE A 218 16.04 -10.94 -9.03
N LYS A 219 17.11 -11.24 -8.31
CA LYS A 219 17.72 -10.35 -7.33
C LYS A 219 19.03 -9.83 -7.93
N ASN A 220 19.06 -8.54 -8.28
CA ASN A 220 20.17 -7.94 -9.03
C ASN A 220 21.47 -7.98 -8.21
N PRO A 221 22.50 -8.76 -8.63
CA PRO A 221 23.75 -8.90 -7.89
C PRO A 221 24.55 -7.60 -7.79
N GLU A 222 24.35 -6.64 -8.70
CA GLU A 222 25.02 -5.33 -8.64
C GLU A 222 24.54 -4.49 -7.45
N LEU A 223 23.37 -4.80 -6.90
CA LEU A 223 22.71 -4.01 -5.85
C LEU A 223 22.53 -4.78 -4.53
N CYS A 224 23.00 -6.04 -4.47
CA CYS A 224 22.93 -6.83 -3.25
C CYS A 224 23.75 -8.13 -3.32
N GLU A 225 24.17 -8.57 -2.13
CA GLU A 225 24.91 -9.81 -1.96
C GLU A 225 24.01 -11.05 -1.80
N GLY A 226 24.60 -12.22 -2.01
CA GLY A 226 23.98 -13.53 -1.83
C GLY A 226 23.24 -14.03 -3.07
N SER A 227 22.20 -14.86 -2.85
CA SER A 227 21.49 -15.50 -3.97
C SER A 227 20.88 -14.49 -4.93
N TRP A 228 21.02 -14.75 -6.24
CA TRP A 228 20.43 -13.95 -7.33
C TRP A 228 18.95 -14.29 -7.57
N LYS A 229 18.36 -15.14 -6.73
CA LYS A 229 16.98 -15.58 -6.80
C LYS A 229 16.27 -15.26 -5.49
N LEU A 230 15.08 -14.68 -5.59
CA LEU A 230 14.21 -14.46 -4.45
C LEU A 230 12.87 -15.16 -4.68
N LYS A 231 12.53 -16.11 -3.81
CA LYS A 231 11.20 -16.74 -3.83
C LYS A 231 10.16 -15.76 -3.30
N MET A 232 9.01 -15.73 -3.96
CA MET A 232 7.87 -14.89 -3.61
C MET A 232 6.57 -15.66 -3.77
N ASN A 233 5.61 -15.40 -2.89
CA ASN A 233 4.24 -15.88 -3.01
C ASN A 233 3.26 -14.72 -2.74
N PRO A 234 2.73 -14.07 -3.80
CA PRO A 234 1.84 -12.93 -3.65
C PRO A 234 0.61 -13.20 -2.77
N LYS A 235 0.03 -14.41 -2.86
CA LYS A 235 -1.14 -14.77 -2.07
C LYS A 235 -0.83 -14.76 -0.57
N LYS A 236 0.32 -15.31 -0.17
CA LYS A 236 0.78 -15.28 1.23
C LYS A 236 1.16 -13.87 1.68
N GLN A 237 1.72 -13.05 0.79
CA GLN A 237 2.02 -11.65 1.11
C GLN A 237 0.75 -10.80 1.30
N GLU A 238 -0.33 -11.11 0.57
CA GLU A 238 -1.62 -10.40 0.65
C GLU A 238 -2.49 -10.85 1.84
N GLU A 239 -2.12 -11.93 2.54
CA GLU A 239 -2.92 -12.53 3.61
C GLU A 239 -2.73 -11.83 4.97
N PHE A 240 -3.85 -11.37 5.54
CA PHE A 240 -3.91 -10.73 6.86
C PHE A 240 -4.50 -11.62 7.96
N GLY A 241 -5.23 -12.68 7.59
CA GLY A 241 -5.95 -13.54 8.53
C GLY A 241 -7.20 -12.87 9.11
N THR A 242 -7.52 -13.17 10.37
CA THR A 242 -8.60 -12.51 11.14
C THR A 242 -8.32 -11.03 11.35
N PHE A 243 -9.35 -10.22 11.65
CA PHE A 243 -9.19 -8.78 11.90
C PHE A 243 -8.46 -8.03 10.75
N GLN A 244 -8.69 -8.45 9.51
CA GLN A 244 -7.98 -7.90 8.35
C GLN A 244 -8.14 -6.38 8.24
N LYS A 245 -9.34 -5.86 8.50
CA LYS A 245 -9.61 -4.42 8.41
C LYS A 245 -8.85 -3.65 9.49
N ASP A 246 -8.97 -4.08 10.74
CA ASP A 246 -8.30 -3.45 11.88
C ASP A 246 -6.78 -3.43 11.68
N LYS A 247 -6.21 -4.53 11.18
CA LYS A 247 -4.77 -4.59 10.84
C LYS A 247 -4.40 -3.58 9.75
N ILE A 248 -5.22 -3.42 8.71
CA ILE A 248 -4.97 -2.46 7.62
C ILE A 248 -4.94 -1.03 8.18
N ASP A 249 -5.90 -0.67 9.04
CA ASP A 249 -5.98 0.67 9.63
C ASP A 249 -4.78 0.95 10.55
N ILE A 250 -4.42 -0.02 11.41
CA ILE A 250 -3.20 0.09 12.23
C ILE A 250 -1.94 0.22 11.37
N ILE A 251 -1.81 -0.53 10.28
CA ILE A 251 -0.64 -0.40 9.39
C ILE A 251 -0.57 0.98 8.74
N LYS A 252 -1.72 1.59 8.41
CA LYS A 252 -1.72 2.94 7.87
C LYS A 252 -1.23 3.94 8.93
N LEU A 253 -1.75 3.86 10.16
CA LEU A 253 -1.26 4.69 11.26
C LEU A 253 0.24 4.50 11.51
N LEU A 254 0.73 3.25 11.53
CA LEU A 254 2.15 2.98 11.70
C LEU A 254 3.03 3.51 10.56
N LYS A 255 2.49 3.64 9.34
CA LYS A 255 3.19 4.29 8.22
C LYS A 255 3.27 5.80 8.40
N LEU A 256 2.18 6.44 8.85
CA LEU A 256 2.20 7.86 9.21
C LEU A 256 3.24 8.10 10.31
N LEU A 257 3.11 7.39 11.43
CA LEU A 257 4.04 7.47 12.55
C LEU A 257 5.49 7.25 12.11
N LYS A 258 5.74 6.23 11.27
CA LYS A 258 7.07 5.96 10.72
C LYS A 258 7.66 7.21 10.06
N THR A 259 6.88 7.93 9.27
CA THR A 259 7.31 9.15 8.59
C THR A 259 7.57 10.25 9.62
N GLU A 260 6.58 10.52 10.49
CA GLU A 260 6.65 11.61 11.48
C GLU A 260 7.85 11.47 12.43
N VAL A 261 8.09 10.27 12.97
CA VAL A 261 9.21 10.05 13.92
C VAL A 261 10.44 9.40 13.26
N GLN A 262 10.46 9.29 11.93
CA GLN A 262 11.56 8.75 11.14
C GLN A 262 12.04 7.36 11.64
N LEU A 263 11.12 6.40 11.70
CA LEU A 263 11.46 5.03 12.10
C LEU A 263 12.20 4.31 10.95
N PRO A 264 13.40 3.73 11.18
CA PRO A 264 14.16 3.00 10.16
C PRO A 264 13.59 1.60 9.89
N ILE A 265 12.27 1.46 9.78
CA ILE A 265 11.55 0.18 9.64
C ILE A 265 10.84 0.09 8.29
N LYS A 266 10.94 -1.03 7.58
CA LYS A 266 10.25 -1.21 6.29
C LYS A 266 8.76 -1.49 6.49
N SER A 267 7.92 -1.03 5.56
CA SER A 267 6.46 -1.20 5.63
C SER A 267 6.00 -2.65 5.69
N ILE A 268 6.70 -3.56 5.01
CA ILE A 268 6.42 -5.01 5.11
C ILE A 268 6.66 -5.54 6.53
N LEU A 269 7.66 -5.02 7.24
CA LEU A 269 7.97 -5.41 8.60
C LEU A 269 6.92 -4.85 9.58
N LEU A 270 6.46 -3.60 9.39
CA LEU A 270 5.32 -3.05 10.13
C LEU A 270 4.06 -3.92 10.01
N LYS A 271 3.75 -4.40 8.79
CA LYS A 271 2.64 -5.32 8.55
C LYS A 271 2.78 -6.62 9.33
N GLU A 272 3.94 -7.26 9.27
CA GLU A 272 4.14 -8.54 9.98
C GLU A 272 4.21 -8.36 11.51
N PHE A 273 4.72 -7.23 12.01
CA PHE A 273 4.60 -6.85 13.42
C PHE A 273 3.14 -6.72 13.86
N THR A 274 2.34 -5.99 13.08
CA THR A 274 0.90 -5.81 13.36
C THR A 274 0.18 -7.16 13.38
N LYS A 275 0.45 -8.05 12.41
CA LYS A 275 -0.11 -9.41 12.41
C LYS A 275 0.27 -10.17 13.68
N LYS A 276 1.54 -10.14 14.07
CA LYS A 276 2.02 -10.82 15.27
C LYS A 276 1.43 -10.25 16.56
N ALA A 277 1.24 -8.93 16.66
CA ALA A 277 0.57 -8.31 17.79
C ALA A 277 -0.85 -8.88 17.96
N PHE A 278 -1.63 -8.95 16.88
CA PHE A 278 -2.98 -9.52 16.91
C PHE A 278 -3.00 -11.04 17.13
N GLU A 279 -1.96 -11.77 16.72
CA GLU A 279 -1.86 -13.21 16.96
C GLU A 279 -1.46 -13.55 18.40
N LYS A 280 -0.71 -12.66 19.07
CA LYS A 280 -0.16 -12.91 20.41
C LYS A 280 -1.03 -12.40 21.54
N ASN A 281 -1.89 -11.43 21.28
CA ASN A 281 -2.84 -10.93 22.26
C ASN A 281 -4.06 -11.85 22.35
N SER A 282 -4.37 -12.30 23.57
CA SER A 282 -5.55 -13.13 23.86
C SER A 282 -6.86 -12.33 23.75
N PHE A 283 -6.78 -11.02 23.98
CA PHE A 283 -7.88 -10.08 23.84
C PHE A 283 -7.47 -8.97 22.88
N ILE A 284 -8.33 -8.70 21.89
CA ILE A 284 -8.14 -7.61 20.93
C ILE A 284 -9.11 -6.49 21.29
N PRO A 285 -8.62 -5.28 21.63
CA PRO A 285 -9.47 -4.14 21.95
C PRO A 285 -10.40 -3.74 20.79
N ASN A 286 -11.51 -3.06 21.13
CA ASN A 286 -12.53 -2.66 20.16
C ASN A 286 -12.23 -1.31 19.49
N GLY A 287 -11.59 -0.37 20.17
CA GLY A 287 -11.24 0.92 19.58
C GLY A 287 -9.92 0.89 18.80
N LEU A 288 -9.77 1.89 17.94
CA LEU A 288 -8.63 2.01 17.03
C LEU A 288 -7.36 2.45 17.77
N ASN A 289 -7.50 3.38 18.71
CA ASN A 289 -6.45 3.90 19.57
C ASN A 289 -5.88 2.82 20.48
N GLU A 290 -6.69 1.99 21.14
CA GLU A 290 -6.15 0.93 22.01
C GLU A 290 -5.51 -0.18 21.19
N ARG A 291 -6.02 -0.50 19.98
CA ARG A 291 -5.34 -1.44 19.06
C ARG A 291 -4.02 -0.88 18.55
N LEU A 292 -3.92 0.43 18.36
CA LEU A 292 -2.68 1.11 18.00
C LEU A 292 -1.67 1.00 19.14
N LEU A 293 -2.07 1.37 20.36
CA LEU A 293 -1.24 1.24 21.56
C LEU A 293 -0.79 -0.21 21.78
N MET A 294 -1.70 -1.17 21.75
CA MET A 294 -1.40 -2.61 21.83
C MET A 294 -0.34 -3.03 20.80
N THR A 295 -0.42 -2.49 19.58
CA THR A 295 0.55 -2.82 18.52
C THR A 295 1.90 -2.12 18.75
N LEU A 296 1.90 -0.87 19.20
CA LEU A 296 3.12 -0.11 19.52
C LEU A 296 3.87 -0.76 20.70
N GLU A 297 3.16 -1.13 21.77
CA GLU A 297 3.69 -1.86 22.92
C GLU A 297 4.31 -3.19 22.48
N PHE A 298 3.60 -3.95 21.65
CA PHE A 298 4.13 -5.19 21.11
C PHE A 298 5.44 -4.96 20.34
N ILE A 299 5.53 -3.92 19.51
CA ILE A 299 6.77 -3.59 18.79
C ILE A 299 7.86 -3.19 19.79
N ARG A 300 7.60 -2.25 20.71
CA ARG A 300 8.55 -1.78 21.73
C ARG A 300 9.18 -2.94 22.51
N ASP A 301 8.34 -3.86 22.96
CA ASP A 301 8.75 -4.94 23.86
C ASP A 301 9.51 -6.05 23.13
N ASN A 302 9.31 -6.18 21.81
CA ASN A 302 9.82 -7.31 21.04
C ASN A 302 10.87 -6.95 19.98
N ILE A 303 10.98 -5.70 19.53
CA ILE A 303 11.81 -5.30 18.35
C ILE A 303 13.28 -5.71 18.46
N GLU A 304 13.84 -5.70 19.67
CA GLU A 304 15.25 -6.04 19.90
C GLU A 304 15.55 -7.53 19.72
N THR A 305 14.59 -8.41 20.06
CA THR A 305 14.83 -9.86 20.17
C THR A 305 14.04 -10.69 19.17
N ILE A 306 12.92 -10.18 18.66
CA ILE A 306 12.04 -10.95 17.79
C ILE A 306 12.66 -11.22 16.41
N ASN A 307 12.39 -12.42 15.92
CA ASN A 307 12.73 -12.87 14.58
C ASN A 307 11.44 -12.98 13.75
N ILE A 308 11.19 -12.00 12.89
CA ILE A 308 10.03 -12.01 11.99
C ILE A 308 10.44 -12.56 10.63
N LYS A 309 9.88 -13.71 10.26
CA LYS A 309 10.11 -14.33 8.95
C LYS A 309 9.20 -13.71 7.88
N ALA A 310 9.68 -13.69 6.64
CA ALA A 310 8.84 -13.33 5.51
C ALA A 310 7.73 -14.39 5.32
N PRO A 311 6.47 -13.97 5.09
CA PRO A 311 5.33 -14.89 5.04
C PRO A 311 5.42 -15.90 3.87
N ASP A 312 6.10 -15.52 2.80
CA ASP A 312 6.26 -16.30 1.58
C ASP A 312 7.63 -17.01 1.47
N ASN A 313 8.57 -16.70 2.36
CA ASN A 313 9.86 -17.36 2.42
C ASN A 313 10.41 -17.37 3.85
N VAL A 314 10.11 -18.44 4.61
CA VAL A 314 10.48 -18.58 6.03
C VAL A 314 11.98 -18.59 6.30
N ARG A 315 12.82 -18.77 5.28
CA ARG A 315 14.28 -18.68 5.40
C ARG A 315 14.75 -17.23 5.53
N ILE A 316 13.95 -16.27 5.04
CA ILE A 316 14.26 -14.84 5.11
C ILE A 316 13.68 -14.28 6.40
N SER A 317 14.54 -13.71 7.23
CA SER A 317 14.15 -12.88 8.36
C SER A 317 14.06 -11.43 7.87
N LEU A 318 12.88 -10.83 8.02
CA LEU A 318 12.65 -9.42 7.72
C LEU A 318 13.36 -8.52 8.72
N THR A 319 13.49 -8.99 9.96
CA THR A 319 14.18 -8.33 11.06
C THR A 319 15.71 -8.27 10.88
N ASP A 320 16.30 -9.14 10.04
CA ASP A 320 17.74 -9.08 9.74
C ASP A 320 18.12 -7.86 8.89
N ASN A 321 17.13 -7.13 8.35
CA ASN A 321 17.37 -5.85 7.67
C ASN A 321 17.55 -4.69 8.66
N LEU A 322 17.50 -4.93 9.97
CA LEU A 322 17.70 -3.94 11.02
C LEU A 322 18.94 -4.30 11.84
N THR A 323 19.87 -3.35 11.96
CA THR A 323 20.99 -3.41 12.89
C THR A 323 20.51 -3.34 14.34
N SER A 324 21.34 -3.80 15.28
CA SER A 324 21.02 -3.69 16.72
C SER A 324 20.80 -2.24 17.15
N LYS A 325 21.54 -1.28 16.56
CA LYS A 325 21.38 0.15 16.81
C LYS A 325 20.02 0.66 16.32
N GLU A 326 19.60 0.28 15.11
CA GLU A 326 18.28 0.64 14.57
C GLU A 326 17.15 0.06 15.43
N ARG A 327 17.27 -1.20 15.87
CA ARG A 327 16.27 -1.83 16.76
C ARG A 327 16.12 -1.09 18.08
N LYS A 328 17.25 -0.75 18.73
CA LYS A 328 17.25 0.05 19.97
C LYS A 328 16.65 1.44 19.74
N SER A 329 16.98 2.08 18.61
CA SER A 329 16.42 3.38 18.24
C SER A 329 14.90 3.31 18.04
N ILE A 330 14.39 2.28 17.34
CA ILE A 330 12.96 2.05 17.15
C ILE A 330 12.27 1.90 18.51
N LYS A 331 12.82 1.07 19.41
CA LYS A 331 12.26 0.88 20.75
C LYS A 331 12.13 2.20 21.52
N VAL A 332 13.21 2.98 21.60
CA VAL A 332 13.22 4.25 22.34
C VAL A 332 12.23 5.25 21.74
N LYS A 333 12.17 5.35 20.41
CA LYS A 333 11.22 6.25 19.73
C LYS A 333 9.77 5.83 19.98
N ILE A 334 9.46 4.53 19.88
CA ILE A 334 8.11 4.03 20.13
C ILE A 334 7.72 4.19 21.61
N ASP A 335 8.64 3.92 22.53
CA ASP A 335 8.39 4.10 23.98
C ASP A 335 8.03 5.54 24.30
N ARG A 336 8.78 6.50 23.74
CA ARG A 336 8.46 7.93 23.85
C ARG A 336 7.07 8.25 23.28
N VAL A 337 6.75 7.77 22.10
CA VAL A 337 5.42 7.97 21.49
C VAL A 337 4.31 7.42 22.41
N ILE A 338 4.49 6.23 22.97
CA ILE A 338 3.51 5.64 23.90
C ILE A 338 3.36 6.52 25.15
N CYS A 339 4.47 6.95 25.77
CA CYS A 339 4.45 7.84 26.92
C CYS A 339 3.72 9.15 26.61
N ASP A 340 4.07 9.79 25.49
CA ASP A 340 3.50 11.08 25.10
C ASP A 340 1.99 10.93 24.79
N LEU A 341 1.55 9.84 24.15
CA LEU A 341 0.12 9.56 23.90
C LEU A 341 -0.68 9.26 25.19
N LEU A 342 -0.07 8.61 26.17
CA LEU A 342 -0.71 8.29 27.45
C LEU A 342 -0.77 9.49 28.40
N ASP A 343 0.19 10.41 28.31
CA ASP A 343 0.25 11.64 29.11
C ASP A 343 -0.78 12.68 28.65
N ASP A 344 -0.83 12.94 27.33
CA ASP A 344 -1.77 13.90 26.76
C ASP A 344 -2.31 13.41 25.41
N ARG A 345 -3.63 13.18 25.38
CA ARG A 345 -4.36 12.73 24.19
C ARG A 345 -4.25 13.71 23.02
N ARG A 346 -3.96 14.99 23.26
CA ARG A 346 -3.75 15.96 22.17
C ARG A 346 -2.51 15.62 21.32
N ASN A 347 -1.56 14.86 21.86
CA ASN A 347 -0.35 14.44 21.16
C ASN A 347 -0.63 13.49 19.97
N PHE A 348 -1.84 12.93 19.86
CA PHE A 348 -2.26 12.26 18.62
C PHE A 348 -2.12 13.18 17.40
N THR A 349 -2.32 14.48 17.56
CA THR A 349 -2.19 15.45 16.46
C THR A 349 -0.76 15.65 15.98
N GLU A 350 0.21 15.47 16.86
CA GLU A 350 1.63 15.59 16.54
C GLU A 350 2.17 14.36 15.81
N TYR A 351 1.69 13.17 16.17
CA TYR A 351 2.19 11.90 15.61
C TYR A 351 1.40 11.38 14.42
N PHE A 352 0.15 11.85 14.26
CA PHE A 352 -0.74 11.45 13.18
C PHE A 352 -1.43 12.70 12.61
N PRO A 353 -0.66 13.62 11.98
CA PRO A 353 -1.22 14.85 11.46
C PRO A 353 -2.23 14.58 10.34
N GLU A 354 -3.27 15.42 10.25
CA GLU A 354 -4.13 15.47 9.08
C GLU A 354 -3.42 16.18 7.92
N ARG A 355 -3.59 15.67 6.70
CA ARG A 355 -3.16 16.35 5.48
C ARG A 355 -4.24 17.35 5.06
N VAL A 356 -3.88 18.64 5.02
CA VAL A 356 -4.76 19.76 4.62
C VAL A 356 -4.87 19.87 3.11
#